data_AF-A0A7W7HR05-F1
#
_entry.id   AF-A0A7W7HR05-F1
#
_cell.length_a   1.000
_cell.length_b   1.000
_cell.length_c   1.000
_cell.angle_alpha   90.00
_cell.angle_beta   90.00
_cell.angle_gamma   90.00
#
_symmetry.space_group_name_H-M   'P 1'
#
loop_
_entity.id
_entity.type
_entity.pdbx_description
1 polymer ?
#
loop_
_entity_poly.entity_id
_entity_poly.type
_entity_poly.pdbx_seq_one_letter_code
_entity_poly.pdbx_strand_id
1 'polypeptide(L)'
;MALNAVGDNGGMHPGTWWKTIDPGLLERLDELLCKGRLIPAVKLLRDEGGQQPQPGLYEAQDLLIERRAELDRQGLLPPTPPPTTAQLIEKVEAATAPVLAVEAFWDGDTEGWFVVLVAIVRRPGGRHDCFDEVLLTVLQFGGDLRLFTGQVPPWPEAQQAIEQGRAVAQHVGVPFHFASPEEPNDDLPRWWDSQLN
;
A
#
# COMPACT_ATOMS: atom_id res chain seq x y z
N MET A 1 -24.90 47.51 -10.47
CA MET A 1 -24.66 46.47 -9.45
C MET A 1 -24.35 45.20 -10.21
N ALA A 2 -23.06 44.90 -10.38
CA ALA A 2 -22.58 43.75 -11.13
C ALA A 2 -22.41 42.58 -10.15
N LEU A 3 -23.09 41.47 -10.41
CA LEU A 3 -22.81 40.20 -9.74
C LEU A 3 -21.70 39.50 -10.53
N ASN A 4 -20.54 39.36 -9.91
CA ASN A 4 -19.42 38.61 -10.41
C ASN A 4 -19.81 37.13 -10.54
N ALA A 5 -19.69 36.59 -11.74
CA ALA A 5 -19.63 35.15 -11.97
C ALA A 5 -18.33 34.62 -11.35
N VAL A 6 -18.47 33.82 -10.30
CA VAL A 6 -17.38 32.97 -9.80
C VAL A 6 -17.20 31.86 -10.83
N GLY A 7 -15.98 31.78 -11.37
CA GLY A 7 -15.60 30.80 -12.38
C GLY A 7 -15.82 29.38 -11.87
N ASP A 8 -16.55 28.61 -12.67
CA ASP A 8 -16.60 27.16 -12.61
C ASP A 8 -15.19 26.64 -12.97
N ASN A 9 -14.40 26.29 -11.95
CA ASN A 9 -13.17 25.55 -12.16
C ASN A 9 -13.58 24.14 -12.59
N GLY A 10 -13.50 23.88 -13.89
CA GLY A 10 -13.80 22.60 -14.53
C GLY A 10 -12.95 21.45 -14.00
N GLY A 11 -13.28 20.97 -12.81
CA GLY A 11 -12.85 19.68 -12.29
C GLY A 11 -13.55 18.59 -13.09
N MET A 12 -12.81 17.94 -13.97
CA MET A 12 -13.30 16.87 -14.82
C MET A 12 -13.76 15.68 -13.96
N HIS A 13 -15.03 15.29 -14.06
CA HIS A 13 -15.51 14.06 -13.43
C HIS A 13 -14.85 12.84 -14.09
N PRO A 14 -14.03 12.06 -13.37
CA PRO A 14 -13.14 11.07 -13.99
C PRO A 14 -13.87 9.91 -14.68
N GLY A 15 -15.09 9.58 -14.26
CA GLY A 15 -15.90 8.53 -14.92
C GLY A 15 -16.29 8.85 -16.37
N THR A 16 -16.14 10.10 -16.82
CA THR A 16 -16.53 10.54 -18.17
C THR A 16 -15.38 10.47 -19.17
N TRP A 17 -14.14 10.62 -18.72
CA TRP A 17 -12.97 10.69 -19.59
C TRP A 17 -12.54 9.30 -20.11
N TRP A 18 -12.70 8.25 -19.28
CA TRP A 18 -12.42 6.86 -19.70
C TRP A 18 -13.25 6.39 -20.89
N LYS A 19 -14.38 7.06 -21.17
CA LYS A 19 -15.25 6.75 -22.32
C LYS A 19 -14.76 7.36 -23.62
N THR A 20 -13.82 8.31 -23.57
CA THR A 20 -13.29 9.02 -24.75
C THR A 20 -11.89 8.55 -25.14
N ILE A 21 -11.23 7.74 -24.30
CA ILE A 21 -9.96 7.11 -24.63
C ILE A 21 -10.15 6.02 -25.69
N ASP A 22 -9.10 5.77 -26.49
CA ASP A 22 -9.09 4.65 -27.42
C ASP A 22 -9.35 3.31 -26.68
N PRO A 23 -10.31 2.47 -27.14
CA PRO A 23 -10.62 1.22 -26.45
C PRO A 23 -9.44 0.25 -26.35
N GLY A 24 -8.56 0.20 -27.36
CA GLY A 24 -7.37 -0.65 -27.34
C GLY A 24 -6.32 -0.18 -26.34
N LEU A 25 -6.18 1.15 -26.18
CA LEU A 25 -5.37 1.73 -25.11
C LEU A 25 -5.95 1.42 -23.73
N LEU A 26 -7.28 1.55 -23.56
CA LEU A 26 -7.94 1.24 -22.28
C LEU A 26 -7.72 -0.22 -21.86
N GLU A 27 -7.88 -1.17 -22.79
CA GLU A 27 -7.65 -2.59 -22.51
C GLU A 27 -6.20 -2.87 -22.07
N ARG A 28 -5.22 -2.24 -22.72
CA ARG A 28 -3.79 -2.36 -22.33
C ARG A 28 -3.51 -1.73 -20.97
N LEU A 29 -4.15 -0.60 -20.65
CA LEU A 29 -4.04 0.04 -19.34
C LEU A 29 -4.65 -0.86 -18.26
N ASP A 30 -5.87 -1.34 -18.47
CA ASP A 30 -6.55 -2.24 -17.53
C ASP A 30 -5.75 -3.51 -17.30
N GLU A 31 -5.15 -4.11 -18.34
CA GLU A 31 -4.27 -5.27 -18.20
C GLU A 31 -3.07 -4.99 -17.29
N LEU A 32 -2.44 -3.82 -17.42
CA LEU A 32 -1.32 -3.41 -16.56
C LEU A 32 -1.79 -3.18 -15.12
N LEU A 33 -2.95 -2.57 -14.92
CA LEU A 33 -3.54 -2.33 -13.60
C LEU A 33 -3.92 -3.64 -12.90
N CYS A 34 -4.53 -4.59 -13.63
CA CYS A 34 -4.82 -5.95 -13.15
C CYS A 34 -3.56 -6.71 -12.72
N LYS A 35 -2.41 -6.41 -13.33
CA LYS A 35 -1.11 -6.99 -12.97
C LYS A 35 -0.35 -6.17 -11.91
N GLY A 36 -0.94 -5.13 -11.34
CA GLY A 36 -0.31 -4.25 -10.35
C GLY A 36 0.85 -3.39 -10.90
N ARG A 37 0.89 -3.15 -12.21
CA ARG A 37 2.00 -2.44 -12.88
C ARG A 37 1.67 -0.96 -13.13
N LEU A 38 1.55 -0.18 -12.06
CA LEU A 38 1.17 1.23 -12.14
C LEU A 38 2.17 2.09 -12.93
N ILE A 39 3.48 1.95 -12.70
CA ILE A 39 4.49 2.77 -13.39
C ILE A 39 4.48 2.54 -14.92
N PRO A 40 4.45 1.29 -15.44
CA PRO A 40 4.22 1.05 -16.86
C PRO A 40 2.90 1.62 -17.39
N ALA A 41 1.81 1.57 -16.61
CA ALA A 41 0.52 2.12 -17.02
C ALA A 41 0.56 3.66 -17.11
N VAL A 42 1.20 4.33 -16.14
CA VAL A 42 1.41 5.79 -16.15
C VAL A 42 2.21 6.21 -17.38
N LYS A 43 3.28 5.47 -17.70
CA LYS A 43 4.06 5.73 -18.91
C LYS A 43 3.21 5.55 -20.16
N LEU A 44 2.47 4.45 -20.27
CA LEU A 44 1.62 4.16 -21.41
C LEU A 44 0.53 5.23 -21.62
N LEU A 45 -0.15 5.64 -20.55
CA LEU A 45 -1.16 6.69 -20.60
C LEU A 45 -0.58 8.02 -21.06
N ARG A 46 0.60 8.39 -20.55
CA ARG A 46 1.25 9.63 -20.94
C ARG A 46 1.71 9.57 -22.40
N ASP A 47 2.30 8.46 -22.84
CA ASP A 47 2.85 8.34 -24.20
C ASP A 47 1.75 8.24 -25.27
N GLU A 48 0.65 7.53 -25.00
CA GLU A 48 -0.37 7.17 -26.01
C GLU A 48 -1.77 7.76 -25.73
N GLY A 49 -2.01 8.40 -24.58
CA GLY A 49 -3.33 8.87 -24.13
C GLY A 49 -3.98 9.96 -24.97
N GLY A 50 -3.24 10.59 -25.89
CA GLY A 50 -3.76 11.55 -26.87
C GLY A 50 -4.34 12.85 -26.30
N GLN A 51 -4.35 13.03 -24.98
CA GLN A 51 -4.83 14.24 -24.31
C GLN A 51 -3.89 15.42 -24.58
N GLN A 52 -4.48 16.59 -24.85
CA GLN A 52 -3.77 17.85 -24.96
C GLN A 52 -4.43 18.88 -24.02
N PRO A 53 -3.71 19.35 -22.98
CA PRO A 53 -2.34 18.99 -22.64
C PRO A 53 -2.20 17.54 -22.16
N GLN A 54 -1.01 16.96 -22.36
CA GLN A 54 -0.66 15.66 -21.80
C GLN A 54 -0.74 15.74 -20.27
N PRO A 55 -1.35 14.75 -19.59
CA PRO A 55 -1.46 14.79 -18.13
C PRO A 55 -0.07 14.79 -17.48
N GLY A 56 0.02 15.52 -16.37
CA GLY A 56 1.19 15.49 -15.50
C GLY A 56 1.44 14.09 -14.93
N LEU A 57 2.62 13.87 -14.33
CA LEU A 57 2.94 12.57 -13.71
C LEU A 57 1.91 12.21 -12.62
N TYR A 58 1.64 13.14 -11.70
CA TYR A 58 0.71 12.95 -10.59
C TYR A 58 -0.73 12.81 -11.07
N GLU A 59 -1.16 13.64 -12.02
CA GLU A 59 -2.49 13.53 -12.63
C GLU A 59 -2.70 12.17 -13.32
N ALA A 60 -1.70 11.68 -14.07
CA ALA A 60 -1.77 10.35 -14.67
C ALA A 60 -1.82 9.22 -13.62
N GLN A 61 -1.14 9.39 -12.49
CA GLN A 61 -1.22 8.45 -11.37
C GLN A 61 -2.62 8.45 -10.76
N ASP A 62 -3.17 9.61 -10.41
CA ASP A 62 -4.50 9.75 -9.80
C ASP A 62 -5.59 9.12 -10.66
N LEU A 63 -5.56 9.39 -11.97
CA LEU A 63 -6.49 8.78 -12.92
C LEU A 63 -6.39 7.25 -12.89
N LEU A 64 -5.18 6.69 -12.95
CA LEU A 64 -4.96 5.24 -12.98
C LEU A 64 -5.28 4.56 -11.65
N ILE A 65 -5.06 5.23 -10.52
CA ILE A 65 -5.48 4.76 -9.19
C ILE A 65 -7.01 4.65 -9.17
N GLU A 66 -7.72 5.69 -9.62
CA GLU A 66 -9.18 5.67 -9.68
C GLU A 66 -9.71 4.60 -10.63
N ARG A 67 -9.07 4.41 -11.80
CA ARG A 67 -9.44 3.33 -12.73
C ARG A 67 -9.25 1.97 -12.10
N ARG A 68 -8.14 1.75 -11.41
CA ARG A 68 -7.88 0.50 -10.69
C ARG A 68 -8.93 0.26 -9.61
N ALA A 69 -9.33 1.29 -8.86
CA ALA A 69 -10.40 1.20 -7.87
C ALA A 69 -11.77 0.89 -8.52
N GLU A 70 -12.05 1.38 -9.73
CA GLU A 70 -13.25 0.99 -10.49
C GLU A 70 -13.18 -0.48 -10.95
N LEU A 71 -12.04 -0.95 -11.46
CA LEU A 71 -11.85 -2.37 -11.80
C LEU A 71 -12.03 -3.28 -10.58
N ASP A 72 -11.56 -2.85 -9.41
CA ASP A 72 -11.74 -3.57 -8.15
C ASP A 72 -13.23 -3.64 -7.75
N ARG A 73 -13.94 -2.50 -7.81
CA ARG A 73 -15.39 -2.45 -7.56
C ARG A 73 -16.20 -3.33 -8.52
N GLN A 74 -15.70 -3.56 -9.73
CA GLN A 74 -16.28 -4.47 -10.72
C GLN A 74 -15.87 -5.95 -10.53
N GLY A 75 -14.96 -6.25 -9.60
CA GLY A 75 -14.43 -7.59 -9.39
C GLY A 75 -13.52 -8.09 -10.52
N LEU A 76 -12.93 -7.17 -11.28
CA LEU A 76 -12.06 -7.46 -12.43
C LEU A 76 -10.58 -7.56 -12.05
N LEU A 77 -10.19 -7.03 -10.88
CA LEU A 77 -8.86 -7.29 -10.34
C LEU A 77 -8.82 -8.71 -9.77
N PRO A 78 -7.78 -9.52 -10.09
CA PRO A 78 -7.60 -10.77 -9.39
C PRO A 78 -7.37 -10.47 -7.91
N PRO A 79 -8.08 -11.15 -6.98
CA PRO A 79 -7.75 -11.02 -5.57
C PRO A 79 -6.30 -11.46 -5.41
N THR A 80 -5.44 -10.58 -4.93
CA THR A 80 -4.12 -10.99 -4.48
C THR A 80 -4.33 -11.44 -3.04
N PRO A 81 -4.45 -12.76 -2.76
CA PRO A 81 -4.64 -13.19 -1.38
C PRO A 81 -3.44 -12.71 -0.57
N PRO A 82 -3.64 -12.25 0.68
CA PRO A 82 -2.52 -11.96 1.56
C PRO A 82 -1.66 -13.23 1.69
N PRO A 83 -0.33 -13.09 1.82
CA PRO A 83 0.55 -14.23 1.97
C PRO A 83 0.14 -15.06 3.19
N THR A 84 0.22 -16.38 3.05
CA THR A 84 -0.02 -17.32 4.13
C THR A 84 1.13 -17.26 5.15
N THR A 85 0.86 -17.63 6.40
CA THR A 85 1.91 -17.71 7.44
C THR A 85 3.09 -18.60 7.02
N ALA A 86 2.84 -19.69 6.29
CA ALA A 86 3.89 -20.56 5.77
C ALA A 86 4.83 -19.84 4.80
N GLN A 87 4.29 -19.05 3.87
CA GLN A 87 5.10 -18.24 2.95
C GLN A 87 5.91 -17.16 3.68
N LEU A 88 5.36 -16.59 4.75
CA LEU A 88 6.10 -15.64 5.59
C LEU A 88 7.24 -16.32 6.33
N ILE A 89 7.03 -17.54 6.84
CA ILE A 89 8.07 -18.37 7.47
C ILE A 89 9.19 -18.67 6.47
N GLU A 90 8.86 -19.16 5.27
CA GLU A 90 9.86 -19.42 4.21
C GLU A 90 10.71 -18.19 3.91
N LYS A 91 10.07 -17.02 3.89
CA LYS A 91 10.74 -15.74 3.63
C LYS A 91 11.68 -15.32 4.77
N VAL A 92 11.32 -15.58 6.02
CA VAL A 92 12.21 -15.36 7.17
C VAL A 92 13.37 -16.35 7.18
N GLU A 93 13.12 -17.63 6.89
CA GLU A 93 14.16 -18.66 6.84
C GLU A 93 15.18 -18.42 5.72
N ALA A 94 14.77 -17.75 4.65
CA ALA A 94 15.67 -17.33 3.57
C ALA A 94 16.60 -16.16 3.96
N ALA A 95 16.42 -15.54 5.13
CA ALA A 95 17.29 -14.46 5.59
C ALA A 95 18.70 -14.98 5.88
N THR A 96 19.71 -14.36 5.26
CA THR A 96 21.12 -14.77 5.43
C THR A 96 21.78 -14.21 6.69
N ALA A 97 21.12 -13.26 7.37
CA ALA A 97 21.58 -12.64 8.60
C ALA A 97 20.70 -13.10 9.78
N PRO A 98 21.24 -13.15 11.01
CA PRO A 98 20.45 -13.56 12.17
C PRO A 98 19.23 -12.68 12.37
N VAL A 99 18.05 -13.29 12.42
CA VAL A 99 16.79 -12.64 12.74
C VAL A 99 16.73 -12.41 14.26
N LEU A 100 16.38 -11.20 14.68
CA LEU A 100 16.36 -10.78 16.07
C LEU A 100 14.95 -10.51 16.60
N ALA A 101 14.05 -10.10 15.71
CA ALA A 101 12.65 -9.86 16.02
C ALA A 101 11.81 -9.96 14.75
N VAL A 102 10.52 -10.21 14.92
CA VAL A 102 9.51 -9.91 13.91
C VAL A 102 8.77 -8.67 14.40
N GLU A 103 8.60 -7.70 13.53
CA GLU A 103 7.97 -6.43 13.87
C GLU A 103 6.83 -6.12 12.91
N ALA A 104 5.72 -5.65 13.48
CA ALA A 104 4.66 -4.96 12.76
C ALA A 104 4.65 -3.47 13.15
N PHE A 105 4.45 -2.59 12.18
CA PHE A 105 4.29 -1.16 12.41
C PHE A 105 3.33 -0.57 11.38
N TRP A 106 2.68 0.54 11.75
CA TRP A 106 1.84 1.28 10.82
C TRP A 106 2.67 2.16 9.91
N ASP A 107 2.21 2.28 8.68
CA ASP A 107 2.67 3.25 7.72
C ASP A 107 1.44 3.69 6.91
N GLY A 108 1.53 4.86 6.30
CA GLY A 108 0.40 5.50 5.65
C GLY A 108 0.84 6.28 4.43
N ASP A 109 0.10 6.14 3.35
CA ASP A 109 0.29 6.94 2.14
C ASP A 109 -1.02 7.58 1.69
N THR A 110 -1.05 8.04 0.44
CA THR A 110 -2.25 8.65 -0.15
C THR A 110 -3.42 7.66 -0.34
N GLU A 111 -3.17 6.35 -0.27
CA GLU A 111 -4.17 5.29 -0.35
C GLU A 111 -4.68 4.84 1.03
N GLY A 112 -4.05 5.32 2.11
CA GLY A 112 -4.48 5.16 3.49
C GLY A 112 -3.49 4.40 4.37
N TRP A 113 -3.96 3.99 5.54
CA TRP A 113 -3.18 3.23 6.51
C TRP A 113 -3.03 1.77 6.11
N PHE A 114 -1.83 1.24 6.36
CA PHE A 114 -1.52 -0.17 6.22
C PHE A 114 -0.53 -0.62 7.29
N VAL A 115 -0.49 -1.92 7.55
CA VAL A 115 0.47 -2.51 8.47
C VAL A 115 1.59 -3.17 7.68
N VAL A 116 2.82 -2.76 7.96
CA VAL A 116 4.02 -3.38 7.40
C VAL A 116 4.53 -4.43 8.39
N LEU A 117 4.72 -5.66 7.93
CA LEU A 117 5.32 -6.75 8.71
C LEU A 117 6.73 -7.03 8.19
N VAL A 118 7.72 -6.95 9.06
CA VAL A 118 9.16 -7.14 8.74
C VAL A 118 9.81 -8.14 9.69
N ALA A 119 10.92 -8.75 9.22
CA ALA A 119 11.89 -9.39 10.10
C ALA A 119 13.09 -8.46 10.30
N ILE A 120 13.44 -8.20 11.55
CA ILE A 120 14.62 -7.40 11.91
C ILE A 120 15.84 -8.32 11.95
N VAL A 121 16.87 -7.97 11.19
CA VAL A 121 18.08 -8.78 11.05
C VAL A 121 19.34 -8.05 11.51
N ARG A 122 20.31 -8.80 12.05
CA ARG A 122 21.58 -8.27 12.55
C ARG A 122 22.58 -8.00 11.42
N ARG A 123 22.44 -6.86 10.75
CA ARG A 123 23.40 -6.30 9.81
C ARG A 123 23.13 -4.80 9.64
N PRO A 124 24.10 -3.98 9.20
CA PRO A 124 23.82 -2.58 8.86
C PRO A 124 22.77 -2.48 7.75
N GLY A 125 21.81 -1.57 7.93
CA GLY A 125 20.74 -1.27 6.99
C GLY A 125 20.70 0.21 6.61
N GLY A 126 19.76 0.58 5.73
CA GLY A 126 19.61 1.98 5.30
C GLY A 126 19.11 2.93 6.39
N ARG A 127 18.48 2.38 7.44
CA ARG A 127 17.86 3.15 8.54
C ARG A 127 18.59 3.02 9.88
N HIS A 128 19.53 2.08 10.01
CA HIS A 128 20.21 1.80 11.27
C HIS A 128 21.58 1.12 11.07
N ASP A 129 22.59 1.51 11.85
CA ASP A 129 23.97 1.03 11.69
C ASP A 129 24.17 -0.45 12.06
N CYS A 130 23.36 -0.98 12.97
CA CYS A 130 23.46 -2.37 13.46
C CYS A 130 22.35 -3.31 12.96
N PHE A 131 21.27 -2.76 12.39
CA PHE A 131 20.06 -3.52 12.07
C PHE A 131 19.53 -3.15 10.69
N ASP A 132 18.89 -4.11 10.05
CA ASP A 132 18.20 -3.94 8.78
C ASP A 132 16.86 -4.67 8.84
N GLU A 133 15.96 -4.37 7.91
CA GLU A 133 14.62 -4.95 7.84
C GLU A 133 14.42 -5.73 6.56
N VAL A 134 13.88 -6.95 6.69
CA VAL A 134 13.42 -7.76 5.56
C VAL A 134 11.89 -7.67 5.54
N LEU A 135 11.35 -6.96 4.56
CA LEU A 135 9.90 -6.87 4.34
C LEU A 135 9.32 -8.27 4.19
N LEU A 136 8.38 -8.65 5.05
CA LEU A 136 7.65 -9.91 4.93
C LEU A 136 6.39 -9.72 4.10
N THR A 137 5.54 -8.77 4.50
CA THR A 137 4.32 -8.39 3.77
C THR A 137 3.87 -6.98 4.15
N VAL A 138 3.01 -6.41 3.31
CA VAL A 138 2.19 -5.24 3.63
C VAL A 138 0.74 -5.71 3.71
N LEU A 139 0.02 -5.32 4.75
CA LEU A 139 -1.36 -5.70 5.01
C LEU A 139 -2.23 -4.45 4.97
N GLN A 140 -3.15 -4.41 4.01
CA GLN A 140 -4.10 -3.32 3.83
C GLN A 140 -5.45 -3.93 3.42
N PHE A 141 -6.51 -3.54 4.12
CA PHE A 141 -7.85 -4.07 3.88
C PHE A 141 -8.83 -2.95 3.52
N GLY A 142 -8.90 -2.64 2.24
CA GLY A 142 -9.69 -1.52 1.73
C GLY A 142 -9.07 -0.16 2.06
N GLY A 143 -9.72 0.91 1.61
CA GLY A 143 -9.25 2.28 1.86
C GLY A 143 -9.73 2.87 3.18
N ASP A 144 -9.17 4.01 3.52
CA ASP A 144 -9.47 4.76 4.76
C ASP A 144 -10.78 5.53 4.76
N LEU A 145 -11.62 5.35 3.73
CA LEU A 145 -13.02 5.80 3.75
C LEU A 145 -13.76 5.34 5.03
N ARG A 146 -13.33 4.21 5.61
CA ARG A 146 -13.80 3.67 6.89
C ARG A 146 -13.65 4.64 8.07
N LEU A 147 -12.58 5.45 8.09
CA LEU A 147 -12.35 6.51 9.11
C LEU A 147 -13.45 7.57 9.06
N PHE A 148 -13.86 7.97 7.85
CA PHE A 148 -14.88 8.99 7.63
C PHE A 148 -16.30 8.48 7.87
N THR A 149 -16.52 7.17 7.80
CA THR A 149 -17.80 6.53 8.14
C THR A 149 -17.92 6.09 9.59
N GLY A 150 -16.89 6.33 10.42
CA GLY A 150 -16.87 5.92 11.83
C GLY A 150 -16.88 4.40 12.03
N GLN A 151 -16.41 3.62 11.04
CA GLN A 151 -16.33 2.15 11.10
C GLN A 151 -15.02 1.67 11.75
N VAL A 152 -14.53 2.44 12.71
CA VAL A 152 -13.28 2.23 13.43
C VAL A 152 -13.62 1.85 14.88
N PRO A 153 -13.01 0.84 15.53
CA PRO A 153 -12.37 -0.41 15.09
C PRO A 153 -13.40 -1.50 14.64
N PRO A 154 -13.00 -2.70 14.16
CA PRO A 154 -11.70 -3.39 14.34
C PRO A 154 -10.82 -3.36 13.09
N TRP A 155 -9.60 -2.85 13.19
CA TRP A 155 -8.61 -2.83 12.11
C TRP A 155 -8.18 -4.25 11.70
N PRO A 156 -8.69 -4.85 10.61
CA PRO A 156 -8.40 -6.24 10.28
C PRO A 156 -6.94 -6.46 9.89
N GLU A 157 -6.27 -5.47 9.31
CA GLU A 157 -4.84 -5.47 9.00
C GLU A 157 -3.99 -5.67 10.25
N ALA A 158 -4.32 -4.99 11.35
CA ALA A 158 -3.62 -5.14 12.62
C ALA A 158 -3.84 -6.53 13.23
N GLN A 159 -5.08 -7.03 13.18
CA GLN A 159 -5.40 -8.37 13.69
C GLN A 159 -4.63 -9.46 12.93
N GLN A 160 -4.61 -9.38 11.60
CA GLN A 160 -3.84 -10.33 10.80
C GLN A 160 -2.33 -10.20 11.03
N ALA A 161 -1.81 -8.96 11.16
CA ALA A 161 -0.40 -8.75 11.47
C ALA A 161 -0.01 -9.37 12.82
N ILE A 162 -0.88 -9.29 13.83
CA ILE A 162 -0.67 -9.92 15.14
C ILE A 162 -0.66 -11.44 15.01
N GLU A 163 -1.64 -12.03 14.32
CA GLU A 163 -1.73 -13.48 14.14
C GLU A 163 -0.50 -14.03 13.40
N GLN A 164 -0.22 -13.48 12.22
CA GLN A 164 0.87 -13.93 11.37
C GLN A 164 2.23 -13.61 11.99
N GLY A 165 2.41 -12.39 12.51
CA GLY A 165 3.65 -11.95 13.12
C GLY A 165 4.04 -12.78 14.33
N ARG A 166 3.08 -13.10 15.22
CA ARG A 166 3.33 -14.00 16.35
C ARG A 166 3.69 -15.41 15.91
N ALA A 167 2.98 -15.96 14.92
CA ALA A 167 3.26 -17.30 14.43
C ALA A 167 4.65 -17.42 13.79
N VAL A 168 5.05 -16.43 12.99
CA VAL A 168 6.40 -16.35 12.41
C VAL A 168 7.45 -16.22 13.51
N ALA A 169 7.25 -15.29 14.46
CA ALA A 169 8.19 -15.06 15.56
C ALA A 169 8.38 -16.31 16.44
N GLN A 170 7.28 -17.02 16.72
CA GLN A 170 7.31 -18.28 17.46
C GLN A 170 8.06 -19.37 16.70
N HIS A 171 7.89 -19.46 15.37
CA HIS A 171 8.57 -20.46 14.54
C HIS A 171 10.10 -20.29 14.58
N VAL A 172 10.59 -19.05 14.49
CA VAL A 172 12.05 -18.78 14.50
C VAL A 172 12.63 -18.50 15.90
N GLY A 173 11.80 -18.50 16.94
CA GLY A 173 12.24 -18.34 18.33
C GLY A 173 12.67 -16.93 18.72
N VAL A 174 12.05 -15.89 18.14
CA VAL A 174 12.37 -14.46 18.38
C VAL A 174 11.14 -13.73 18.93
N PRO A 175 11.30 -12.55 19.57
CA PRO A 175 10.15 -11.73 19.98
C PRO A 175 9.35 -11.19 18.80
N PHE A 176 8.04 -11.03 19.01
CA PHE A 176 7.16 -10.22 18.16
C PHE A 176 6.94 -8.84 18.79
N HIS A 177 7.07 -7.78 18.00
CA HIS A 177 6.84 -6.40 18.43
C HIS A 177 5.79 -5.71 17.55
N PHE A 178 4.83 -5.03 18.18
CA PHE A 178 3.90 -4.13 17.51
C PHE A 178 3.51 -3.01 18.47
N ALA A 179 3.97 -1.79 18.19
CA ALA A 179 3.85 -0.67 19.13
C ALA A 179 2.41 -0.14 19.27
N SER A 180 1.61 -0.18 18.20
CA SER A 180 0.23 0.34 18.20
C SER A 180 -0.77 -0.66 17.61
N PRO A 181 -1.11 -1.77 18.29
CA PRO A 181 -2.01 -2.78 17.73
C PRO A 181 -3.47 -2.32 17.60
N GLU A 182 -3.87 -1.28 18.34
CA GLU A 182 -5.28 -0.86 18.43
C GLU A 182 -5.65 0.30 17.51
N GLU A 183 -4.66 1.09 17.04
CA GLU A 183 -4.90 2.24 16.18
C GLU A 183 -3.67 2.58 15.31
N PRO A 184 -3.85 3.14 14.11
CA PRO A 184 -2.75 3.63 13.29
C PRO A 184 -1.95 4.74 13.98
N ASN A 185 -0.64 4.51 14.11
CA ASN A 185 0.32 5.47 14.62
C ASN A 185 1.73 5.07 14.14
N ASP A 186 2.30 5.88 13.26
CA ASP A 186 3.62 5.71 12.63
C ASP A 186 4.75 6.49 13.35
N ASP A 187 4.41 7.31 14.34
CA ASP A 187 5.36 8.09 15.15
C ASP A 187 5.95 7.29 16.33
N LEU A 188 5.51 6.05 16.54
CA LEU A 188 5.97 5.24 17.67
C LEU A 188 7.37 4.64 17.43
N PRO A 189 8.17 4.46 18.50
CA PRO A 189 9.49 3.84 18.40
C PRO A 189 9.43 2.45 17.77
N ARG A 190 10.41 2.16 16.93
CA ARG A 190 10.63 0.83 16.36
C ARG A 190 11.27 -0.09 17.39
N TRP A 191 11.24 -1.40 17.16
CA TRP A 191 11.82 -2.40 18.04
C TRP A 191 13.30 -2.12 18.33
N TRP A 192 14.09 -1.75 17.33
CA TRP A 192 15.51 -1.47 17.52
C TRP A 192 15.79 -0.24 18.38
N ASP A 193 14.86 0.72 18.47
CA ASP A 193 15.03 1.91 19.32
C ASP A 193 15.04 1.50 20.80
N SER A 194 14.35 0.40 21.14
CA SER A 194 14.38 -0.19 22.48
C SER A 194 15.66 -0.98 22.79
N GLN A 195 16.48 -1.30 21.79
CA GLN A 195 17.71 -2.08 21.93
C GLN A 195 18.95 -1.22 22.17
N LEU A 196 18.81 0.11 22.08
CA LEU A 196 19.90 1.07 22.25
C LEU A 196 20.10 1.51 23.71
N ASN A 197 19.42 0.87 24.66
CA ASN A 197 19.58 1.10 26.11
C ASN A 197 20.62 0.18 26.75
#